data_AF-A0A8B6GFD6-F1
#
_entry.id   AF-A0A8B6GFD6-F1
#
_cell.length_a   1.000
_cell.length_b   1.000
_cell.length_c   1.000
_cell.angle_alpha   90.00
_cell.angle_beta   90.00
_cell.angle_gamma   90.00
#
_symmetry.space_group_name_H-M   'P 1'
#
loop_
_entity.id
_entity.type
_entity.pdbx_description
1 polymer ?
#
loop_
_entity_poly.entity_id
_entity_poly.type
_entity_poly.pdbx_seq_one_letter_code
_entity_poly.pdbx_strand_id
1 'polypeptide(L)'
;MAQSQDHLLVAAIDFGTTYSGYAFSMKDTFKTDPLKIYTNQAWNAGGKQLLSLKTPTCILLDSNKQFDSFGYDAENRYADLVMDDDHEDYFYFHRFKMSLHNNKVNI
;
A
#
# COMPACT_ATOMS: atom_id res chain seq x y z
N MET A 1 -3.78 15.09 -33.64
CA MET A 1 -4.04 15.80 -32.37
C MET A 1 -4.13 14.75 -31.29
N ALA A 2 -3.27 14.79 -30.28
CA ALA A 2 -3.30 13.81 -29.19
C ALA A 2 -4.62 13.96 -28.43
N GLN A 3 -5.34 12.86 -28.23
CA GLN A 3 -6.51 12.83 -27.37
C GLN A 3 -6.05 13.25 -25.97
N SER A 4 -6.49 14.41 -25.50
CA SER A 4 -6.30 14.85 -24.13
C SER A 4 -6.97 13.81 -23.22
N GLN A 5 -6.19 12.93 -22.60
CA GLN A 5 -6.71 12.07 -21.55
C GLN A 5 -7.18 12.95 -20.41
N ASP A 6 -8.49 12.92 -20.14
CA ASP A 6 -9.09 13.70 -19.07
C ASP A 6 -8.86 13.00 -17.73
N HIS A 7 -7.65 13.14 -17.20
CA HIS A 7 -7.30 12.56 -15.89
C HIS A 7 -7.95 13.37 -14.75
N LEU A 8 -8.64 12.69 -13.84
CA LEU A 8 -9.28 13.32 -12.68
C LEU A 8 -8.26 13.75 -11.61
N LEU A 9 -7.15 13.02 -11.47
CA LEU A 9 -6.12 13.25 -10.47
C LEU A 9 -4.76 12.72 -10.92
N VAL A 10 -3.71 13.15 -10.22
CA VAL A 10 -2.36 12.56 -10.26
C VAL A 10 -2.05 12.00 -8.89
N ALA A 11 -1.64 10.73 -8.80
CA ALA A 11 -1.24 10.09 -7.55
C ALA A 11 0.27 9.77 -7.56
N ALA A 12 0.91 10.01 -6.42
CA ALA A 12 2.27 9.59 -6.11
C ALA A 12 2.21 8.46 -5.09
N ILE A 13 2.85 7.34 -5.39
CA ILE A 13 2.92 6.16 -4.53
C ILE A 13 4.36 6.02 -4.03
N ASP A 14 4.53 5.98 -2.72
CA ASP A 14 5.78 5.68 -2.04
C ASP A 14 5.73 4.25 -1.51
N PHE A 15 6.38 3.31 -2.20
CA PHE A 15 6.71 2.02 -1.62
C PHE A 15 8.02 2.16 -0.85
N GLY A 16 7.95 2.45 0.44
CA GLY A 16 9.15 2.52 1.29
C GLY A 16 9.60 1.15 1.76
N THR A 17 10.79 1.05 2.34
CA THR A 17 11.29 -0.22 2.89
C THR A 17 10.44 -0.70 4.06
N THR A 18 10.11 0.20 4.99
CA THR A 18 9.33 -0.12 6.18
C THR A 18 7.84 0.17 6.00
N TYR A 19 7.53 1.32 5.40
CA TYR A 19 6.17 1.82 5.28
C TYR A 19 5.92 2.32 3.86
N SER A 20 4.71 2.09 3.38
CA SER A 20 4.20 2.55 2.10
C SER A 20 3.07 3.56 2.30
N GLY A 21 2.93 4.48 1.36
CA GLY A 21 1.89 5.50 1.39
C GLY A 21 1.63 6.08 0.02
N TYR A 22 0.62 6.93 -0.07
CA TYR A 22 0.34 7.65 -1.30
C TYR A 22 -0.20 9.05 -1.00
N ALA A 23 -0.02 9.93 -1.96
CA ALA A 23 -0.61 11.25 -1.99
C ALA A 23 -1.15 11.52 -3.39
N PHE A 24 -2.12 12.41 -3.51
CA PHE A 24 -2.70 12.74 -4.81
C PHE A 24 -3.12 14.21 -4.90
N SER A 25 -3.14 14.73 -6.13
CA SER A 25 -3.66 16.06 -6.46
C SER A 25 -4.79 15.92 -7.46
N MET A 26 -5.95 16.51 -7.16
CA MET A 26 -7.11 16.53 -8.05
C MET A 26 -6.92 17.59 -9.12
N LYS A 27 -7.20 17.26 -10.40
CA LYS A 27 -7.00 18.17 -11.53
C LYS A 27 -7.70 19.53 -11.35
N ASP A 28 -8.92 19.52 -10.82
CA ASP A 28 -9.68 20.77 -10.61
C ASP A 28 -9.15 21.59 -9.44
N THR A 29 -8.73 20.93 -8.36
CA THR A 29 -8.08 21.62 -7.24
C THR A 29 -6.73 22.20 -7.67
N PHE A 30 -5.94 21.46 -8.46
CA PHE A 30 -4.64 21.91 -8.93
C PHE A 30 -4.72 23.21 -9.75
N LYS A 31 -5.78 23.41 -10.53
CA LYS A 31 -6.00 24.65 -11.30
C LYS A 31 -6.17 25.89 -10.41
N THR A 32 -6.74 25.73 -9.22
CA THR A 32 -7.06 26.83 -8.30
C THR A 32 -6.06 26.96 -7.15
N ASP A 33 -5.49 25.85 -6.71
CA ASP A 33 -4.54 25.74 -5.60
C ASP A 33 -3.56 24.57 -5.86
N PRO A 34 -2.48 24.80 -6.64
CA PRO A 34 -1.52 23.77 -7.03
C PRO A 34 -0.79 23.10 -5.85
N LEU A 35 -0.74 23.76 -4.69
CA LEU A 35 -0.04 23.26 -3.49
C LEU A 35 -0.93 22.38 -2.62
N LYS A 36 -2.23 22.29 -2.91
CA LYS A 36 -3.16 21.44 -2.17
C LYS A 36 -2.98 19.97 -2.58
N ILE A 37 -2.40 19.21 -1.67
CA ILE A 37 -2.18 17.76 -1.78
C ILE A 37 -3.09 17.03 -0.82
N TYR A 38 -3.70 15.96 -1.30
CA TYR A 38 -4.51 15.05 -0.51
C TYR A 38 -3.71 13.80 -0.17
N THR A 39 -3.88 13.28 1.03
CA THR A 39 -3.36 11.97 1.46
C THR A 39 -4.53 11.10 1.87
N ASN A 40 -4.29 9.80 2.10
CA ASN A 40 -5.33 8.92 2.62
C ASN A 40 -5.86 9.41 3.98
N GLN A 41 -7.10 9.04 4.29
CA GLN A 41 -7.55 9.02 5.69
C GLN A 41 -6.65 8.04 6.45
N ALA A 42 -6.20 8.44 7.63
CA ALA A 42 -5.21 7.66 8.37
C ALA A 42 -5.61 6.19 8.50
N TRP A 43 -4.66 5.31 8.20
CA TRP A 43 -4.86 3.86 8.26
C TRP A 43 -5.11 3.43 9.70
N ASN A 44 -6.05 2.53 9.90
CA ASN A 44 -6.34 1.94 11.21
C ASN A 44 -5.31 0.84 11.50
N ALA A 45 -4.33 1.13 12.34
CA ALA A 45 -3.28 0.18 12.74
C ALA A 45 -3.73 -0.89 13.77
N GLY A 46 -5.02 -0.99 14.07
CA GLY A 46 -5.52 -1.77 15.21
C GLY A 46 -5.23 -1.09 16.57
N GLY A 47 -6.19 -1.18 17.50
CA GLY A 47 -6.12 -0.50 18.80
C GLY A 47 -6.38 1.02 18.69
N LYS A 48 -7.22 1.54 19.58
CA LYS A 48 -7.56 2.98 19.66
C LYS A 48 -6.25 3.81 19.74
N GLN A 49 -5.93 4.59 18.70
CA GLN A 49 -5.13 5.85 18.67
C GLN A 49 -3.97 5.96 17.66
N LEU A 50 -3.59 4.94 16.88
CA LEU A 50 -2.51 5.10 15.89
C LEU A 50 -3.05 5.40 14.49
N LEU A 51 -3.42 6.67 14.28
CA LEU A 51 -3.71 7.22 12.95
C LEU A 51 -2.39 7.42 12.20
N SER A 52 -2.12 6.61 11.18
CA SER A 52 -0.91 6.74 10.34
C SER A 52 -1.26 7.11 8.90
N LEU A 53 -0.52 8.06 8.30
CA LEU A 53 -0.59 8.36 6.86
C LEU A 53 0.15 7.33 6.00
N LYS A 54 0.76 6.31 6.63
CA LYS A 54 1.42 5.21 5.95
C LYS A 54 0.96 3.87 6.53
N THR A 55 1.10 2.83 5.75
CA THR A 55 0.83 1.44 6.14
C THR A 55 2.11 0.60 5.99
N PRO A 56 2.32 -0.46 6.78
CA PRO A 56 3.50 -1.31 6.66
C PRO A 56 3.71 -1.79 5.22
N THR A 57 4.97 -1.85 4.76
CA THR A 57 5.29 -2.45 3.46
C THR A 57 5.29 -3.97 3.60
N CYS A 58 4.10 -4.56 3.64
CA CYS A 58 3.92 -6.00 3.73
C CYS A 58 2.72 -6.45 2.91
N ILE A 59 2.76 -7.70 2.47
CA ILE A 59 1.71 -8.32 1.66
C ILE A 59 1.48 -9.74 2.16
N LEU A 60 0.21 -10.15 2.18
CA LEU A 60 -0.21 -11.51 2.44
C LEU A 60 -0.76 -12.10 1.14
N LEU A 61 -0.30 -13.29 0.79
CA LEU A 61 -0.87 -14.08 -0.30
C LEU A 61 -1.51 -15.35 0.26
N ASP A 62 -2.59 -15.78 -0.39
CA ASP A 62 -3.23 -17.06 -0.09
C ASP A 62 -2.38 -18.25 -0.60
N SER A 63 -2.86 -19.48 -0.36
CA SER A 63 -2.22 -20.72 -0.78
C SER A 63 -2.04 -20.84 -2.29
N ASN A 64 -2.85 -20.12 -3.07
CA ASN A 64 -2.77 -20.04 -4.53
C ASN A 64 -1.85 -18.89 -5.00
N LYS A 65 -1.12 -18.25 -4.07
CA LYS A 65 -0.25 -17.09 -4.31
C LYS A 65 -1.01 -15.89 -4.88
N GLN A 66 -2.32 -15.82 -4.65
CA GLN A 66 -3.15 -14.69 -5.01
C GLN A 66 -3.10 -13.64 -3.90
N PHE A 67 -3.33 -12.39 -4.29
CA PHE A 67 -3.39 -11.29 -3.34
C PHE A 67 -4.54 -11.50 -2.34
N ASP A 68 -4.19 -11.56 -1.05
CA ASP A 68 -5.17 -11.52 0.04
C ASP A 68 -5.28 -10.09 0.60
N SER A 69 -4.17 -9.54 1.11
CA SER A 69 -4.16 -8.24 1.78
C SER A 69 -2.80 -7.55 1.76
N PHE A 70 -2.77 -6.24 2.09
CA PHE A 70 -1.56 -5.41 2.17
C PHE A 70 -1.58 -4.55 3.43
N GLY A 71 -0.40 -4.21 3.96
CA GLY A 71 -0.27 -3.26 5.06
C GLY A 71 -0.83 -3.78 6.38
N TYR A 72 -1.48 -2.90 7.15
CA TYR A 72 -2.04 -3.29 8.45
C TYR A 72 -3.06 -4.43 8.35
N ASP A 73 -3.82 -4.52 7.26
CA ASP A 73 -4.75 -5.62 7.04
C ASP A 73 -4.01 -6.95 6.91
N ALA A 74 -2.86 -6.96 6.22
CA ALA A 74 -2.00 -8.14 6.12
C ALA A 74 -1.35 -8.52 7.45
N GLU A 75 -0.87 -7.54 8.22
CA GLU A 75 -0.30 -7.78 9.56
C GLU A 75 -1.34 -8.38 10.51
N ASN A 76 -2.53 -7.77 10.58
CA ASN A 76 -3.61 -8.24 11.45
C ASN A 76 -4.09 -9.62 11.03
N ARG A 77 -4.35 -9.82 9.73
CA ARG A 77 -4.81 -11.11 9.23
C ARG A 77 -3.78 -12.23 9.42
N TYR A 78 -2.51 -11.94 9.21
CA TYR A 78 -1.46 -12.93 9.48
C TYR A 78 -1.33 -13.24 10.97
N ALA A 79 -1.47 -12.24 11.86
CA ALA A 79 -1.48 -12.46 13.30
C ALA A 79 -2.64 -13.37 13.72
N ASP A 80 -3.85 -13.13 13.20
CA ASP A 80 -5.02 -13.99 13.45
C ASP A 80 -4.76 -15.43 12.97
N LEU A 81 -4.24 -15.61 11.76
CA LEU A 81 -3.90 -16.94 11.21
C LEU A 81 -2.84 -17.68 12.05
N VAL A 82 -1.87 -16.96 12.62
CA VAL A 82 -0.87 -17.57 13.52
C VAL A 82 -1.51 -17.98 14.85
N MET A 83 -2.46 -17.20 15.36
CA MET A 83 -3.18 -17.54 16.59
C MET A 83 -4.06 -18.78 16.42
N ASP A 84 -4.61 -18.99 15.22
CA ASP A 84 -5.46 -20.12 14.87
C ASP A 84 -4.69 -21.34 14.30
N ASP A 85 -3.36 -21.26 14.19
CA ASP A 85 -2.47 -22.30 13.61
C ASP A 85 -2.72 -22.60 12.10
N ASP A 86 -3.40 -21.70 11.39
CA ASP A 86 -3.77 -21.82 9.97
C ASP A 86 -2.80 -21.09 9.01
N HIS A 87 -1.71 -20.54 9.55
CA HIS A 87 -0.78 -19.69 8.79
C HIS A 87 0.09 -20.44 7.77
N GLU A 88 0.23 -21.77 7.87
CA GLU A 88 1.13 -22.57 7.01
C GLU A 88 0.76 -22.50 5.52
N ASP A 89 -0.53 -22.29 5.22
CA ASP A 89 -1.06 -22.19 3.86
C ASP A 89 -0.93 -20.77 3.26
N TYR A 90 -0.37 -19.81 3.99
CA TYR A 90 -0.26 -18.41 3.55
C TYR A 90 1.20 -17.99 3.35
N PHE A 91 1.40 -17.05 2.43
CA PHE A 91 2.71 -16.43 2.19
C PHE A 91 2.71 -14.99 2.67
N TYR A 92 3.31 -14.76 3.83
CA TYR A 92 3.49 -13.41 4.38
C TYR A 92 4.88 -12.85 4.08
N PHE A 93 4.92 -11.69 3.42
CA PHE A 93 6.18 -11.00 3.10
C PHE A 93 6.23 -9.63 3.77
N HIS A 94 7.08 -9.50 4.79
CA HIS A 94 7.32 -8.24 5.48
C HIS A 94 8.55 -7.51 4.91
N ARG A 95 8.44 -6.18 4.72
CA ARG A 95 9.50 -5.30 4.17
C ARG A 95 10.07 -5.78 2.83
N PHE A 96 9.20 -6.31 1.98
CA PHE A 96 9.59 -7.02 0.76
C PHE A 96 10.26 -6.13 -0.31
N LYS A 97 10.23 -4.80 -0.18
CA LYS A 97 10.86 -3.88 -1.14
C LYS A 97 12.32 -4.24 -1.41
N MET A 98 13.08 -4.59 -0.36
CA MET A 98 14.50 -4.93 -0.52
C MET A 98 14.71 -6.25 -1.25
N SER A 99 13.78 -7.20 -1.11
CA SER A 99 13.79 -8.44 -1.88
C SER A 99 13.60 -8.20 -3.38
N LEU A 100 12.91 -7.11 -3.77
CA LEU A 100 12.75 -6.72 -5.17
C LEU A 100 14.00 -6.04 -5.75
N HIS A 101 14.78 -5.35 -4.92
CA HIS A 101 15.96 -4.57 -5.37
C HIS A 101 17.02 -5.45 -6.06
N ASN A 102 17.15 -6.71 -5.65
CA ASN A 102 18.17 -7.61 -6.18
C ASN A 102 17.72 -8.38 -7.42
N ASN A 103 16.48 -8.19 -7.88
CA ASN A 103 15.99 -8.85 -9.09
C ASN A 103 16.32 -7.98 -10.30
N LYS A 104 17.10 -8.52 -11.25
CA LYS A 104 17.24 -7.91 -12.57
C LYS A 104 15.86 -7.93 -13.24
N VAL A 105 15.31 -6.75 -13.47
CA VAL A 105 14.13 -6.59 -14.32
C VAL A 105 14.61 -6.84 -15.76
N ASN A 106 14.16 -7.94 -16.36
CA ASN A 106 14.28 -8.11 -17.80
C ASN A 106 13.24 -7.18 -18.43
N ILE A 107 13.69 -6.04 -18.93
CA ILE A 107 12.89 -5.08 -19.71
C ILE A 107 12.90 -5.52 -21.17
#